data_AF-A0A498KU94-F1
#
_entry.id   AF-A0A498KU94-F1
#
_cell.length_a   1.000
_cell.length_b   1.000
_cell.length_c   1.000
_cell.angle_alpha   90.00
_cell.angle_beta   90.00
_cell.angle_gamma   90.00
#
_symmetry.space_group_name_H-M   'P 1'
#
loop_
_entity.id
_entity.type
_entity.pdbx_description
1 polymer ?
#
loop_
_entity_poly.entity_id
_entity_poly.type
_entity_poly.pdbx_seq_one_letter_code
_entity_poly.pdbx_strand_id
1 'polypeptide(L)'
;MAIASTISSSTSKLFSFSSLSLRLRSLTTTARSARSNCSAAKKKKEKQELRQIVVLKEKRRTRSDREFQLETIKRYGGTATHIPVMLGEVLDVFPASKQLRYFVDCTVGAAGHSSAIIEGHPEMEVYVGLDVDPTALEKARARINSVLHDPTSSSLKAYTFLENFRYVKSLLCDVDETLVETGIDGMLMDLGMSSMQVNDPQRGFSVLANGPLDMRMDPQASLKAEDILNSWPDNEVGRILRDYGEESNWYSLQNRIVRARSQGGLHTTGDLIHLIKSATPLSREGRQGWIKTATRVFQALRIAVNDELKTLEDSLYSSFDCLAPGGRLAVISFHSLEDRIVKQTFLDIINEKDRDGDVDMNEEEHGRKI
;
A
#
# COMPACT_ATOMS: atom_id res chain seq x y z
N MET A 1 1.82 -32.46 77.79
CA MET A 1 1.09 -31.20 77.52
C MET A 1 0.38 -31.39 76.18
N ALA A 2 -0.95 -31.59 76.06
CA ALA A 2 -2.06 -31.42 77.02
C ALA A 2 -2.24 -29.93 77.42
N ILE A 3 -3.43 -29.27 77.40
CA ILE A 3 -4.86 -29.61 77.15
C ILE A 3 -5.48 -28.36 76.42
N ALA A 4 -6.20 -28.38 75.29
CA ALA A 4 -7.63 -28.66 74.97
C ALA A 4 -8.75 -27.82 75.67
N SER A 5 -9.77 -27.40 74.90
CA SER A 5 -11.20 -27.07 75.24
C SER A 5 -11.82 -26.20 74.11
N THR A 6 -12.92 -26.52 73.39
CA THR A 6 -14.37 -26.72 73.71
C THR A 6 -15.11 -25.42 74.11
N ILE A 7 -16.39 -25.13 73.79
CA ILE A 7 -17.55 -25.81 73.12
C ILE A 7 -18.40 -24.69 72.41
N SER A 8 -19.47 -24.79 71.58
CA SER A 8 -20.52 -25.76 71.16
C SER A 8 -20.84 -25.59 69.63
N SER A 9 -21.84 -26.11 68.89
CA SER A 9 -23.27 -26.53 69.05
C SER A 9 -24.31 -25.38 69.10
N SER A 10 -25.55 -25.42 68.56
CA SER A 10 -26.37 -26.51 67.97
C SER A 10 -27.31 -26.08 66.80
N THR A 11 -27.89 -27.10 66.14
CA THR A 11 -28.93 -27.15 65.09
C THR A 11 -30.28 -26.42 65.44
N SER A 12 -31.31 -26.25 64.58
CA SER A 12 -31.84 -27.07 63.46
C SER A 12 -32.96 -26.40 62.61
N LYS A 13 -33.39 -27.11 61.55
CA LYS A 13 -34.74 -27.16 60.90
C LYS A 13 -35.17 -26.14 59.83
N LEU A 14 -35.32 -26.73 58.63
CA LEU A 14 -36.10 -26.33 57.44
C LEU A 14 -37.57 -25.97 57.74
N PHE A 15 -38.17 -25.16 56.85
CA PHE A 15 -39.43 -25.53 56.18
C PHE A 15 -39.53 -24.89 54.78
N SER A 16 -40.30 -25.53 53.89
CA SER A 16 -40.63 -25.08 52.53
C SER A 16 -42.15 -24.92 52.43
N PHE A 17 -42.65 -24.02 51.57
CA PHE A 17 -43.66 -24.32 50.53
C PHE A 17 -43.95 -23.08 49.65
N SER A 18 -44.89 -23.19 48.70
CA SER A 18 -44.83 -22.47 47.42
C SER A 18 -46.14 -21.82 46.93
N SER A 19 -45.98 -20.92 45.95
CA SER A 19 -46.83 -20.72 44.76
C SER A 19 -48.17 -19.92 44.86
N LEU A 20 -48.62 -19.51 43.67
CA LEU A 20 -49.80 -18.69 43.29
C LEU A 20 -49.72 -17.16 43.51
N SER A 21 -50.28 -16.30 42.65
CA SER A 21 -50.56 -16.43 41.20
C SER A 21 -50.95 -15.09 40.52
N LEU A 22 -50.59 -14.95 39.24
CA LEU A 22 -51.31 -14.26 38.16
C LEU A 22 -51.62 -12.74 38.20
N ARG A 23 -51.10 -12.07 37.15
CA ARG A 23 -51.68 -10.93 36.38
C ARG A 23 -51.80 -9.53 37.03
N LEU A 24 -51.02 -8.61 36.47
CA LEU A 24 -51.60 -7.58 35.60
C LEU A 24 -50.64 -7.25 34.44
N ARG A 25 -51.17 -6.98 33.23
CA ARG A 25 -50.40 -6.49 32.06
C ARG A 25 -50.84 -5.06 31.74
N SER A 26 -49.91 -4.10 31.68
CA SER A 26 -49.95 -3.01 30.68
C SER A 26 -48.65 -2.19 30.63
N LEU A 27 -48.50 -1.39 29.55
CA LEU A 27 -47.67 -0.16 29.46
C LEU A 27 -46.16 -0.22 29.79
N THR A 28 -45.36 -1.07 29.13
CA THR A 28 -43.87 -0.93 29.12
C THR A 28 -43.17 -1.20 27.76
N THR A 29 -43.89 -1.08 26.63
CA THR A 29 -43.40 -1.56 25.31
C THR A 29 -42.95 -0.46 24.32
N THR A 30 -42.62 0.75 24.79
CA THR A 30 -42.14 1.86 23.92
C THR A 30 -40.71 2.36 24.25
N ALA A 31 -40.32 2.36 25.53
CA ALA A 31 -39.07 2.98 25.97
C ALA A 31 -37.77 2.25 25.55
N ARG A 32 -37.80 0.92 25.34
CA ARG A 32 -36.59 0.15 24.97
C ARG A 32 -36.18 0.32 23.50
N SER A 33 -37.14 0.39 22.57
CA SER A 33 -36.87 0.58 21.13
C SER A 33 -36.25 1.96 20.82
N ALA A 34 -36.69 3.00 21.51
CA ALA A 34 -36.13 4.35 21.34
C ALA A 34 -34.63 4.42 21.71
N ARG A 35 -34.20 3.74 22.79
CA ARG A 35 -32.79 3.74 23.21
C ARG A 35 -31.89 2.93 22.27
N SER A 36 -32.34 1.77 21.76
CA SER A 36 -31.58 1.03 20.75
C SER A 36 -31.42 1.86 19.48
N ASN A 37 -32.51 2.42 18.95
CA ASN A 37 -32.49 3.18 17.70
C ASN A 37 -31.65 4.46 17.79
N CYS A 38 -31.69 5.17 18.92
CA CYS A 38 -30.85 6.34 19.13
C CYS A 38 -29.34 6.00 19.13
N SER A 39 -28.94 4.89 19.77
CA SER A 39 -27.54 4.44 19.74
C SER A 39 -27.08 3.96 18.35
N ALA A 40 -27.96 3.31 17.58
CA ALA A 40 -27.69 2.91 16.20
C ALA A 40 -27.56 4.14 15.28
N ALA A 41 -28.44 5.13 15.42
CA ALA A 41 -28.37 6.40 14.68
C ALA A 41 -27.09 7.17 14.99
N LYS A 42 -26.67 7.24 16.28
CA LYS A 42 -25.40 7.88 16.67
C LYS A 42 -24.20 7.19 16.03
N LYS A 43 -24.10 5.86 16.14
CA LYS A 43 -23.03 5.07 15.48
C LYS A 43 -23.02 5.24 13.95
N LYS A 44 -24.19 5.36 13.31
CA LYS A 44 -24.31 5.62 11.87
C LYS A 44 -23.76 7.01 11.51
N LYS A 45 -24.04 8.04 12.31
CA LYS A 45 -23.50 9.41 12.12
C LYS A 45 -21.99 9.45 12.32
N GLU A 46 -21.49 8.89 13.43
CA GLU A 46 -20.05 8.80 13.73
C GLU A 46 -19.28 8.10 12.60
N LYS A 47 -19.81 6.98 12.08
CA LYS A 47 -19.22 6.26 10.93
C LYS A 47 -19.27 7.06 9.61
N GLN A 48 -20.20 7.99 9.47
CA GLN A 48 -20.32 8.86 8.28
C GLN A 48 -19.39 10.07 8.35
N GLU A 49 -19.24 10.67 9.53
CA GLU A 49 -18.26 11.75 9.81
C GLU A 49 -16.82 11.23 9.63
N LEU A 50 -16.50 10.05 10.18
CA LEU A 50 -15.21 9.38 9.96
C LEU A 50 -14.92 9.15 8.47
N ARG A 51 -15.91 8.73 7.68
CA ARG A 51 -15.75 8.53 6.23
C ARG A 51 -15.44 9.84 5.50
N GLN A 52 -16.12 10.94 5.83
CA GLN A 52 -15.82 12.25 5.26
C GLN A 52 -14.39 12.70 5.62
N ILE A 53 -13.92 12.44 6.85
CA ILE A 53 -12.54 12.73 7.25
C ILE A 53 -11.52 11.92 6.42
N VAL A 54 -11.78 10.64 6.13
CA VAL A 54 -10.90 9.83 5.27
C VAL A 54 -10.92 10.34 3.82
N VAL A 55 -12.08 10.67 3.24
CA VAL A 55 -12.17 11.30 1.89
C VAL A 55 -11.37 12.59 1.83
N LEU A 56 -11.54 13.48 2.81
CA LEU A 56 -10.83 14.74 2.89
C LEU A 56 -9.34 14.58 3.19
N LYS A 57 -8.90 13.44 3.75
CA LYS A 57 -7.48 13.10 3.89
C LYS A 57 -6.92 12.64 2.54
N GLU A 58 -7.66 11.83 1.79
CA GLU A 58 -7.19 11.22 0.55
C GLU A 58 -7.15 12.22 -0.61
N LYS A 59 -8.18 13.07 -0.79
CA LYS A 59 -8.10 14.22 -1.74
C LYS A 59 -6.88 15.12 -1.50
N ARG A 60 -6.45 15.29 -0.24
CA ARG A 60 -5.25 16.06 0.13
C ARG A 60 -3.92 15.34 -0.11
N ARG A 61 -3.95 14.03 -0.38
CA ARG A 61 -2.77 13.24 -0.79
C ARG A 61 -2.66 13.19 -2.31
N THR A 62 -3.75 12.85 -3.00
CA THR A 62 -3.72 12.45 -4.40
C THR A 62 -3.72 13.59 -5.42
N ARG A 63 -3.96 14.83 -4.97
CA ARG A 63 -4.24 16.00 -5.85
C ARG A 63 -5.42 15.79 -6.82
N SER A 64 -6.26 14.78 -6.60
CA SER A 64 -7.41 14.50 -7.46
C SER A 64 -8.56 15.48 -7.26
N ASP A 65 -8.98 16.09 -8.37
CA ASP A 65 -10.20 16.90 -8.45
C ASP A 65 -11.49 16.05 -8.43
N ARG A 66 -11.43 14.76 -8.81
CA ARG A 66 -12.58 13.85 -8.91
C ARG A 66 -13.40 13.78 -7.62
N GLU A 67 -14.72 13.74 -7.72
CA GLU A 67 -15.56 13.46 -6.55
C GLU A 67 -15.51 11.97 -6.17
N PHE A 68 -15.10 11.69 -4.94
CA PHE A 68 -15.12 10.34 -4.38
C PHE A 68 -16.56 9.89 -4.13
N GLN A 69 -17.03 8.93 -4.94
CA GLN A 69 -18.35 8.33 -4.76
C GLN A 69 -18.39 7.54 -3.43
N LEU A 70 -19.34 7.90 -2.56
CA LEU A 70 -19.46 7.34 -1.22
C LEU A 70 -19.79 5.83 -1.21
N GLU A 71 -20.36 5.29 -2.29
CA GLU A 71 -20.64 3.86 -2.44
C GLU A 71 -19.38 3.04 -2.74
N THR A 72 -18.51 3.53 -3.62
CA THR A 72 -17.16 2.98 -3.89
C THR A 72 -16.37 2.82 -2.59
N ILE A 73 -16.50 3.79 -1.66
CA ILE A 73 -15.87 3.76 -0.33
C ILE A 73 -16.57 2.78 0.64
N LYS A 74 -17.86 2.49 0.47
CA LYS A 74 -18.53 1.44 1.26
C LYS A 74 -18.11 0.04 0.84
N ARG A 75 -17.82 -0.15 -0.45
CA ARG A 75 -17.53 -1.45 -1.08
C ARG A 75 -16.03 -1.79 -0.99
N TYR A 76 -15.16 -0.91 -1.50
CA TYR A 76 -13.70 -1.14 -1.59
C TYR A 76 -12.91 -0.55 -0.41
N GLY A 77 -13.54 0.32 0.39
CA GLY A 77 -12.95 0.89 1.61
C GLY A 77 -12.89 -0.12 2.76
N GLY A 78 -11.94 -1.06 2.69
CA GLY A 78 -11.73 -2.15 3.64
C GLY A 78 -11.81 -1.71 5.10
N THR A 79 -12.73 -2.35 5.84
CA THR A 79 -12.99 -2.19 7.30
C THR A 79 -12.82 -0.76 7.88
N ALA A 80 -13.22 0.25 7.09
CA ALA A 80 -13.26 1.67 7.44
C ALA A 80 -11.90 2.37 7.70
N THR A 81 -10.76 1.78 7.30
CA THR A 81 -9.42 2.32 7.63
C THR A 81 -8.54 2.70 6.44
N HIS A 82 -8.80 2.22 5.22
CA HIS A 82 -8.08 2.65 4.01
C HIS A 82 -9.00 2.75 2.78
N ILE A 83 -8.73 3.74 1.92
CA ILE A 83 -9.27 3.84 0.56
C ILE A 83 -8.05 3.72 -0.38
N PRO A 84 -8.11 2.99 -1.50
CA PRO A 84 -7.00 2.95 -2.47
C PRO A 84 -6.76 4.33 -3.11
N VAL A 85 -5.51 4.64 -3.40
CA VAL A 85 -5.08 5.95 -3.93
C VAL A 85 -5.59 6.10 -5.36
N MET A 86 -6.29 7.20 -5.68
CA MET A 86 -6.81 7.44 -7.04
C MET A 86 -7.67 6.30 -7.61
N LEU A 87 -8.40 5.58 -6.74
CA LEU A 87 -9.23 4.42 -7.12
C LEU A 87 -10.22 4.73 -8.26
N GLY A 88 -10.78 5.93 -8.29
CA GLY A 88 -11.73 6.30 -9.34
C GLY A 88 -11.03 6.46 -10.68
N GLU A 89 -9.85 7.07 -10.71
CA GLU A 89 -9.05 7.30 -11.90
C GLU A 89 -8.52 5.99 -12.48
N VAL A 90 -8.09 5.05 -11.62
CA VAL A 90 -7.72 3.69 -12.04
C VAL A 90 -8.90 2.96 -12.70
N LEU A 91 -10.12 3.10 -12.18
CA LEU A 91 -11.32 2.52 -12.80
C LEU A 91 -11.79 3.24 -14.07
N ASP A 92 -11.29 4.45 -14.38
CA ASP A 92 -11.48 5.08 -15.69
C ASP A 92 -10.42 4.60 -16.71
N VAL A 93 -9.23 4.20 -16.24
CA VAL A 93 -8.21 3.51 -17.05
C VAL A 93 -8.60 2.06 -17.33
N PHE A 94 -9.30 1.40 -16.40
CA PHE A 94 -9.90 0.07 -16.58
C PHE A 94 -11.44 0.13 -16.47
N PRO A 95 -12.13 0.71 -17.47
CA PRO A 95 -13.58 0.81 -17.45
C PRO A 95 -14.22 -0.50 -17.93
N ALA A 96 -15.34 -0.89 -17.32
CA ALA A 96 -16.13 -2.09 -17.67
C ALA A 96 -16.73 -2.09 -19.11
N SER A 97 -16.42 -1.08 -19.93
CA SER A 97 -16.70 -1.06 -21.38
C SER A 97 -15.53 -1.55 -22.25
N LYS A 98 -14.33 -1.75 -21.67
CA LYS A 98 -13.20 -2.45 -22.28
C LYS A 98 -13.10 -3.82 -21.61
N GLN A 99 -12.92 -4.88 -22.40
CA GLN A 99 -12.72 -6.22 -21.86
C GLN A 99 -11.37 -6.31 -21.11
N LEU A 100 -11.36 -7.02 -19.98
CA LEU A 100 -10.19 -7.18 -19.13
C LEU A 100 -10.06 -8.64 -18.66
N ARG A 101 -9.73 -9.53 -19.59
CA ARG A 101 -9.64 -10.98 -19.35
C ARG A 101 -8.37 -11.34 -18.56
N TYR A 102 -7.27 -10.66 -18.85
CA TYR A 102 -5.97 -10.88 -18.22
C TYR A 102 -5.47 -9.60 -17.55
N PHE A 103 -5.33 -9.60 -16.22
CA PHE A 103 -4.94 -8.43 -15.44
C PHE A 103 -3.83 -8.70 -14.41
N VAL A 104 -2.90 -7.75 -14.29
CA VAL A 104 -1.76 -7.82 -13.35
C VAL A 104 -1.73 -6.60 -12.41
N ASP A 105 -1.67 -6.86 -11.10
CA ASP A 105 -1.43 -5.85 -10.06
C ASP A 105 -0.02 -6.05 -9.49
N CYS A 106 0.94 -5.24 -9.94
CA CYS A 106 2.36 -5.36 -9.60
C CYS A 106 2.70 -4.98 -8.14
N THR A 107 1.72 -4.45 -7.41
CA THR A 107 1.87 -3.82 -6.09
C THR A 107 0.61 -4.08 -5.26
N VAL A 108 0.17 -5.34 -5.19
CA VAL A 108 -1.19 -5.71 -4.77
C VAL A 108 -1.54 -5.18 -3.36
N GLY A 109 -0.55 -5.06 -2.46
CA GLY A 109 -0.74 -4.41 -1.17
C GLY A 109 -1.78 -5.14 -0.33
N ALA A 110 -2.89 -4.46 -0.05
CA ALA A 110 -4.03 -5.05 0.65
C ALA A 110 -5.15 -5.54 -0.30
N ALA A 111 -4.84 -5.80 -1.57
CA ALA A 111 -5.80 -5.90 -2.69
C ALA A 111 -6.78 -4.72 -2.72
N GLY A 112 -6.24 -3.50 -2.77
CA GLY A 112 -7.03 -2.27 -2.75
C GLY A 112 -7.76 -2.03 -4.08
N HIS A 113 -6.96 -1.92 -5.13
CA HIS A 113 -7.42 -1.69 -6.50
C HIS A 113 -7.91 -2.98 -7.16
N SER A 114 -7.12 -4.04 -7.06
CA SER A 114 -7.40 -5.38 -7.60
C SER A 114 -8.80 -5.90 -7.26
N SER A 115 -9.28 -5.80 -6.01
CA SER A 115 -10.67 -6.19 -5.69
C SER A 115 -11.73 -5.33 -6.39
N ALA A 116 -11.46 -4.06 -6.65
CA ALA A 116 -12.39 -3.19 -7.39
C ALA A 116 -12.38 -3.47 -8.89
N ILE A 117 -11.23 -3.84 -9.44
CA ILE A 117 -11.07 -4.22 -10.85
C ILE A 117 -11.69 -5.60 -11.10
N ILE A 118 -11.44 -6.59 -10.23
CA ILE A 118 -12.07 -7.92 -10.30
C ILE A 118 -13.61 -7.81 -10.20
N GLU A 119 -14.15 -7.02 -9.25
CA GLU A 119 -15.62 -6.79 -9.17
C GLU A 119 -16.18 -5.99 -10.37
N GLY A 120 -15.34 -5.22 -11.06
CA GLY A 120 -15.73 -4.47 -12.26
C GLY A 120 -15.75 -5.31 -13.54
N HIS A 121 -15.01 -6.42 -13.56
CA HIS A 121 -14.75 -7.26 -14.73
C HIS A 121 -15.08 -8.74 -14.46
N PRO A 122 -16.38 -9.12 -14.42
CA PRO A 122 -16.79 -10.52 -14.22
C PRO A 122 -16.37 -11.44 -15.38
N GLU A 123 -15.94 -10.89 -16.51
CA GLU A 123 -15.35 -11.60 -17.64
C GLU A 123 -13.85 -11.90 -17.49
N MET A 124 -13.23 -11.53 -16.36
CA MET A 124 -11.82 -11.80 -16.10
C MET A 124 -11.54 -13.32 -15.99
N GLU A 125 -10.55 -13.80 -16.75
CA GLU A 125 -10.12 -15.19 -16.81
C GLU A 125 -8.89 -15.46 -15.93
N VAL A 126 -7.94 -14.53 -15.90
CA VAL A 126 -6.69 -14.61 -15.12
C VAL A 126 -6.40 -13.29 -14.41
N TYR A 127 -6.11 -13.40 -13.12
CA TYR A 127 -5.60 -12.32 -12.28
C TYR A 127 -4.23 -12.72 -11.71
N VAL A 128 -3.25 -11.81 -11.73
CA VAL A 128 -1.96 -11.98 -11.04
C VAL A 128 -1.71 -10.78 -10.11
N GLY A 129 -1.43 -11.05 -8.84
CA GLY A 129 -1.00 -10.04 -7.86
C GLY A 129 0.43 -10.28 -7.38
N LEU A 130 1.26 -9.24 -7.36
CA LEU A 130 2.64 -9.28 -6.86
C LEU A 130 2.81 -8.31 -5.69
N ASP A 131 3.52 -8.75 -4.65
CA ASP A 131 4.04 -7.88 -3.59
C ASP A 131 5.35 -8.48 -3.06
N VAL A 132 6.24 -7.62 -2.58
CA VAL A 132 7.47 -8.03 -1.88
C VAL A 132 7.24 -8.23 -0.37
N ASP A 133 6.12 -7.74 0.17
CA ASP A 133 5.80 -7.80 1.59
C ASP A 133 4.85 -8.96 1.90
N PRO A 134 5.27 -9.97 2.69
CA PRO A 134 4.41 -11.12 3.01
C PRO A 134 3.17 -10.73 3.83
N THR A 135 3.24 -9.63 4.60
CA THR A 135 2.14 -9.10 5.40
C THR A 135 1.10 -8.35 4.54
N ALA A 136 1.49 -7.93 3.34
CA ALA A 136 0.59 -7.42 2.32
C ALA A 136 -0.07 -8.60 1.58
N LEU A 137 0.74 -9.50 1.03
CA LEU A 137 0.27 -10.63 0.22
C LEU A 137 -0.72 -11.55 0.96
N GLU A 138 -0.54 -11.79 2.26
CA GLU A 138 -1.51 -12.51 3.10
C GLU A 138 -2.91 -11.86 3.06
N LYS A 139 -2.97 -10.53 3.19
CA LYS A 139 -4.24 -9.77 3.22
C LYS A 139 -4.82 -9.58 1.83
N ALA A 140 -3.97 -9.48 0.81
CA ALA A 140 -4.39 -9.54 -0.59
C ALA A 140 -5.12 -10.85 -0.87
N ARG A 141 -4.47 -12.00 -0.58
CA ARG A 141 -5.07 -13.34 -0.72
C ARG A 141 -6.39 -13.47 0.04
N ALA A 142 -6.43 -13.06 1.31
CA ALA A 142 -7.64 -13.11 2.12
C ALA A 142 -8.80 -12.27 1.55
N ARG A 143 -8.52 -11.11 0.95
CA ARG A 143 -9.53 -10.26 0.32
C ARG A 143 -9.95 -10.77 -1.06
N ILE A 144 -9.02 -11.19 -1.90
CA ILE A 144 -9.30 -11.74 -3.24
C ILE A 144 -10.22 -12.96 -3.11
N ASN A 145 -9.92 -13.89 -2.21
CA ASN A 145 -10.79 -15.03 -1.93
C ASN A 145 -12.20 -14.60 -1.48
N SER A 146 -12.32 -13.51 -0.69
CA SER A 146 -13.61 -12.96 -0.28
C SER A 146 -14.42 -12.32 -1.42
N VAL A 147 -13.81 -12.00 -2.57
CA VAL A 147 -14.49 -11.55 -3.79
C VAL A 147 -14.87 -12.76 -4.65
N LEU A 148 -13.95 -13.71 -4.82
CA LEU A 148 -14.15 -14.94 -5.60
C LEU A 148 -15.24 -15.88 -5.02
N HIS A 149 -15.55 -15.76 -3.73
CA HIS A 149 -16.59 -16.56 -3.07
C HIS A 149 -18.02 -15.98 -3.20
N ASP A 150 -18.23 -14.90 -3.96
CA ASP A 150 -19.58 -14.55 -4.40
C ASP A 150 -20.07 -15.58 -5.44
N PRO A 151 -21.27 -16.18 -5.31
CA PRO A 151 -21.77 -17.19 -6.24
C PRO A 151 -22.11 -16.67 -7.64
N THR A 152 -21.91 -15.38 -7.91
CA THR A 152 -21.93 -14.80 -9.27
C THR A 152 -20.54 -14.65 -9.90
N SER A 153 -19.45 -14.88 -9.15
CA SER A 153 -18.08 -14.81 -9.65
C SER A 153 -17.76 -16.00 -10.56
N SER A 154 -16.99 -15.75 -11.61
CA SER A 154 -16.75 -16.66 -12.74
C SER A 154 -15.54 -17.57 -12.51
N SER A 155 -15.08 -18.25 -13.57
CA SER A 155 -13.95 -19.19 -13.57
C SER A 155 -12.56 -18.53 -13.45
N LEU A 156 -12.46 -17.40 -12.75
CA LEU A 156 -11.25 -16.58 -12.61
C LEU A 156 -10.14 -17.34 -11.87
N LYS A 157 -9.01 -17.56 -12.56
CA LYS A 157 -7.77 -18.07 -11.97
C LYS A 157 -7.01 -16.92 -11.31
N ALA A 158 -6.94 -16.89 -9.97
CA ALA A 158 -6.21 -15.85 -9.24
C ALA A 158 -4.88 -16.36 -8.68
N TYR A 159 -3.78 -15.79 -9.17
CA TYR A 159 -2.40 -16.07 -8.76
C TYR A 159 -1.86 -14.94 -7.89
N THR A 160 -1.02 -15.26 -6.91
CA THR A 160 -0.41 -14.26 -6.02
C THR A 160 1.01 -14.65 -5.64
N PHE A 161 2.00 -13.83 -6.01
CA PHE A 161 3.43 -14.10 -5.84
C PHE A 161 4.05 -13.19 -4.78
N LEU A 162 4.96 -13.75 -3.98
CA LEU A 162 5.79 -13.00 -3.03
C LEU A 162 7.09 -12.63 -3.73
N GLU A 163 6.99 -11.73 -4.70
CA GLU A 163 8.07 -11.41 -5.62
C GLU A 163 8.07 -9.93 -6.01
N ASN A 164 9.25 -9.46 -6.42
CA ASN A 164 9.41 -8.10 -6.94
C ASN A 164 8.90 -8.03 -8.40
N PHE A 165 8.17 -6.96 -8.73
CA PHE A 165 7.56 -6.78 -10.05
C PHE A 165 8.56 -6.67 -11.21
N ARG A 166 9.87 -6.53 -10.95
CA ARG A 166 10.93 -6.73 -11.97
C ARG A 166 10.89 -8.13 -12.63
N TYR A 167 10.25 -9.11 -11.98
CA TYR A 167 10.07 -10.47 -12.51
C TYR A 167 8.70 -10.71 -13.17
N VAL A 168 7.90 -9.65 -13.42
CA VAL A 168 6.54 -9.78 -13.98
C VAL A 168 6.50 -10.58 -15.30
N LYS A 169 7.49 -10.39 -16.18
CA LYS A 169 7.55 -11.07 -17.48
C LYS A 169 7.77 -12.58 -17.34
N SER A 170 8.71 -13.01 -16.48
CA SER A 170 8.93 -14.43 -16.19
C SER A 170 7.77 -15.07 -15.42
N LEU A 171 7.18 -14.35 -14.46
CA LEU A 171 6.06 -14.84 -13.66
C LEU A 171 4.76 -14.98 -14.49
N LEU A 172 4.62 -14.24 -15.60
CA LEU A 172 3.56 -14.48 -16.57
C LEU A 172 3.79 -15.76 -17.37
N CYS A 173 5.02 -16.04 -17.81
CA CYS A 173 5.36 -17.34 -18.42
C CYS A 173 5.09 -18.52 -17.48
N ASP A 174 5.42 -18.38 -16.19
CA ASP A 174 5.17 -19.42 -15.16
C ASP A 174 3.67 -19.66 -14.89
N VAL A 175 2.81 -18.67 -15.16
CA VAL A 175 1.35 -18.80 -15.03
C VAL A 175 0.73 -19.46 -16.27
N ASP A 176 1.05 -18.94 -17.45
CA ASP A 176 0.63 -19.45 -18.76
C ASP A 176 1.49 -18.77 -19.85
N GLU A 177 2.36 -19.55 -20.52
CA GLU A 177 3.29 -19.07 -21.56
C GLU A 177 2.58 -18.26 -22.67
N THR A 178 1.33 -18.60 -22.99
CA THR A 178 0.55 -17.92 -24.03
C THR A 178 0.12 -16.50 -23.65
N LEU A 179 0.14 -16.13 -22.36
CA LEU A 179 -0.13 -14.76 -21.91
C LEU A 179 0.98 -13.77 -22.27
N VAL A 180 2.21 -14.25 -22.52
CA VAL A 180 3.31 -13.39 -22.98
C VAL A 180 3.36 -13.30 -24.52
N GLU A 181 2.89 -14.33 -25.24
CA GLU A 181 2.71 -14.27 -26.70
C GLU A 181 1.50 -13.42 -27.12
N THR A 182 0.37 -13.56 -26.42
CA THR A 182 -0.88 -12.83 -26.73
C THR A 182 -0.98 -11.47 -26.01
N GLY A 183 -0.25 -11.32 -24.91
CA GLY A 183 -0.25 -10.14 -24.06
C GLY A 183 -1.46 -10.04 -23.13
N ILE A 184 -1.33 -9.23 -22.07
CA ILE A 184 -2.39 -8.96 -21.10
C ILE A 184 -3.20 -7.71 -21.42
N ASP A 185 -4.46 -7.66 -21.00
CA ASP A 185 -5.35 -6.51 -21.24
C ASP A 185 -5.02 -5.29 -20.39
N GLY A 186 -4.43 -5.49 -19.20
CA GLY A 186 -4.06 -4.39 -18.32
C GLY A 186 -3.10 -4.73 -17.17
N MET A 187 -2.36 -3.72 -16.72
CA MET A 187 -1.42 -3.79 -15.61
C MET A 187 -1.50 -2.54 -14.72
N LEU A 188 -1.35 -2.68 -13.41
CA LEU A 188 -1.29 -1.59 -12.44
C LEU A 188 0.00 -1.61 -11.61
N MET A 189 0.56 -0.42 -11.34
CA MET A 189 1.61 -0.16 -10.36
C MET A 189 1.20 1.02 -9.44
N ASP A 190 0.87 0.75 -8.17
CA ASP A 190 0.64 1.71 -7.09
C ASP A 190 1.92 1.80 -6.24
N LEU A 191 2.82 2.74 -6.57
CA LEU A 191 4.22 2.71 -6.13
C LEU A 191 4.42 3.12 -4.65
N GLY A 192 5.64 2.95 -4.14
CA GLY A 192 6.03 3.44 -2.82
C GLY A 192 5.63 2.52 -1.66
N MET A 193 4.97 3.06 -0.63
CA MET A 193 4.80 2.36 0.66
C MET A 193 3.34 2.08 1.00
N SER A 194 3.05 0.83 1.37
CA SER A 194 1.74 0.49 1.94
C SER A 194 1.54 1.15 3.31
N SER A 195 0.28 1.43 3.65
CA SER A 195 -0.06 1.92 5.00
C SER A 195 0.24 0.91 6.11
N MET A 196 0.50 -0.36 5.77
CA MET A 196 0.88 -1.40 6.73
C MET A 196 2.34 -1.21 7.16
N GLN A 197 3.23 -0.97 6.20
CA GLN A 197 4.66 -0.65 6.42
C GLN A 197 4.85 0.66 7.20
N VAL A 198 4.05 1.70 6.92
CA VAL A 198 4.18 3.01 7.57
C VAL A 198 3.58 3.05 8.99
N ASN A 199 2.56 2.21 9.27
CA ASN A 199 1.89 2.17 10.58
C ASN A 199 2.56 1.22 11.59
N ASP A 200 3.40 0.27 11.16
CA ASP A 200 4.21 -0.56 12.05
C ASP A 200 5.58 0.10 12.30
N PRO A 201 5.88 0.56 13.53
CA PRO A 201 7.18 1.16 13.83
C PRO A 201 8.36 0.19 13.63
N GLN A 202 8.16 -1.13 13.76
CA GLN A 202 9.23 -2.12 13.61
C GLN A 202 9.77 -2.21 12.18
N ARG A 203 9.05 -1.66 11.19
CA ARG A 203 9.49 -1.58 9.79
C ARG A 203 10.35 -0.35 9.47
N GLY A 204 10.48 0.60 10.40
CA GLY A 204 11.40 1.74 10.26
C GLY A 204 10.98 2.87 9.31
N PHE A 205 9.91 2.71 8.53
CA PHE A 205 9.45 3.73 7.56
C PHE A 205 8.87 5.01 8.19
N SER A 206 8.59 5.03 9.49
CA SER A 206 7.85 6.13 10.14
C SER A 206 8.76 7.26 10.62
N VAL A 207 8.53 8.46 10.08
CA VAL A 207 9.11 9.74 10.56
C VAL A 207 8.55 10.15 11.94
N LEU A 208 7.43 9.54 12.38
CA LEU A 208 6.69 9.95 13.59
C LEU A 208 6.75 8.93 14.73
N ALA A 209 6.95 7.65 14.45
CA ALA A 209 7.07 6.59 15.43
C ALA A 209 8.51 6.04 15.48
N ASN A 210 9.03 5.78 16.68
CA ASN A 210 10.39 5.25 16.83
C ASN A 210 10.44 3.74 16.55
N GLY A 211 11.48 3.31 15.84
CA GLY A 211 11.74 1.91 15.50
C GLY A 211 13.16 1.72 14.96
N PRO A 212 13.55 0.51 14.54
CA PRO A 212 14.87 0.26 13.95
C PRO A 212 15.02 0.96 12.59
N LEU A 213 16.25 1.24 12.18
CA LEU A 213 16.57 1.74 10.83
C LEU A 213 16.56 0.61 9.79
N ASP A 214 15.40 -0.05 9.65
CA ASP A 214 15.23 -1.17 8.71
C ASP A 214 14.88 -0.66 7.29
N MET A 215 13.64 -0.19 7.09
CA MET A 215 13.10 0.34 5.82
C MET A 215 13.05 -0.65 4.63
N ARG A 216 13.19 -1.95 4.87
CA ARG A 216 13.01 -2.97 3.82
C ARG A 216 11.53 -3.28 3.59
N MET A 217 11.11 -3.30 2.33
CA MET A 217 9.77 -3.70 1.90
C MET A 217 9.63 -5.23 1.94
N ASP A 218 10.64 -5.96 1.47
CA ASP A 218 10.84 -7.39 1.75
C ASP A 218 11.64 -7.58 3.06
N PRO A 219 11.09 -8.24 4.09
CA PRO A 219 11.83 -8.55 5.32
C PRO A 219 13.01 -9.53 5.17
N GLN A 220 13.19 -10.21 4.02
CA GLN A 220 14.32 -11.12 3.74
C GLN A 220 15.52 -10.43 3.07
N ALA A 221 15.33 -9.31 2.38
CA ALA A 221 16.38 -8.53 1.73
C ALA A 221 17.53 -8.17 2.71
N SER A 222 18.78 -8.18 2.23
CA SER A 222 19.95 -8.12 3.11
C SER A 222 20.30 -6.71 3.63
N LEU A 223 20.03 -5.67 2.85
CA LEU A 223 20.44 -4.28 3.11
C LEU A 223 19.41 -3.53 3.96
N LYS A 224 19.82 -2.87 5.04
CA LYS A 224 18.97 -1.95 5.83
C LYS A 224 19.43 -0.50 5.72
N ALA A 225 18.54 0.43 6.09
CA ALA A 225 18.91 1.84 6.23
C ALA A 225 20.03 2.06 7.27
N GLU A 226 20.12 1.19 8.29
CA GLU A 226 21.20 1.15 9.28
C GLU A 226 22.57 0.91 8.63
N ASP A 227 22.68 -0.07 7.73
CA ASP A 227 23.93 -0.41 7.04
C ASP A 227 24.39 0.73 6.12
N ILE A 228 23.44 1.40 5.45
CA ILE A 228 23.72 2.58 4.64
C ILE A 228 24.29 3.70 5.52
N LEU A 229 23.61 4.04 6.61
CA LEU A 229 24.00 5.16 7.47
C LEU A 229 25.32 4.91 8.21
N ASN A 230 25.58 3.67 8.63
CA ASN A 230 26.77 3.34 9.43
C ASN A 230 27.97 2.87 8.59
N SER A 231 27.76 2.18 7.46
CA SER A 231 28.82 1.41 6.77
C SER A 231 29.10 1.84 5.32
N TRP A 232 28.19 2.51 4.60
CA TRP A 232 28.46 2.95 3.22
C TRP A 232 29.52 4.06 3.14
N PRO A 233 30.28 4.17 2.03
CA PRO A 233 31.18 5.30 1.80
C PRO A 233 30.48 6.66 1.95
N ASP A 234 31.15 7.62 2.56
CA ASP A 234 30.58 8.94 2.89
C ASP A 234 29.99 9.64 1.65
N ASN A 235 30.64 9.51 0.50
CA ASN A 235 30.16 10.04 -0.78
C ASN A 235 28.86 9.40 -1.27
N GLU A 236 28.63 8.12 -0.99
CA GLU A 236 27.39 7.41 -1.37
C GLU A 236 26.23 7.80 -0.47
N VAL A 237 26.48 7.98 0.83
CA VAL A 237 25.50 8.60 1.74
C VAL A 237 25.16 10.02 1.26
N GLY A 238 26.17 10.81 0.86
CA GLY A 238 25.96 12.12 0.24
C GLY A 238 25.14 12.06 -1.05
N ARG A 239 25.43 11.09 -1.93
CA ARG A 239 24.76 10.87 -3.22
C ARG A 239 23.28 10.58 -3.02
N ILE A 240 22.90 9.59 -2.22
CA ILE A 240 21.47 9.24 -2.05
C ILE A 240 20.67 10.38 -1.42
N LEU A 241 21.25 11.12 -0.46
CA LEU A 241 20.59 12.28 0.16
C LEU A 241 20.32 13.40 -0.84
N ARG A 242 21.26 13.63 -1.77
CA ARG A 242 21.15 14.62 -2.84
C ARG A 242 20.17 14.17 -3.94
N ASP A 243 20.35 12.96 -4.46
CA ASP A 243 19.73 12.50 -5.71
C ASP A 243 18.40 11.79 -5.48
N TYR A 244 18.30 10.94 -4.46
CA TYR A 244 17.07 10.21 -4.12
C TYR A 244 16.19 10.99 -3.12
N GLY A 245 16.80 11.87 -2.32
CA GLY A 245 16.09 12.74 -1.37
C GLY A 245 15.72 14.12 -1.91
N GLU A 246 16.34 14.59 -3.00
CA GLU A 246 16.25 15.98 -3.48
C GLU A 246 16.48 17.02 -2.33
N GLU A 247 17.35 16.69 -1.35
CA GLU A 247 17.60 17.51 -0.14
C GLU A 247 18.78 18.47 -0.31
N SER A 248 18.50 19.77 -0.30
CA SER A 248 19.49 20.83 -0.52
C SER A 248 20.61 20.88 0.53
N ASN A 249 20.39 20.39 1.75
CA ASN A 249 21.38 20.34 2.82
C ASN A 249 22.14 19.00 2.90
N TRP A 250 22.08 18.14 1.87
CA TRP A 250 22.68 16.80 1.83
C TRP A 250 24.10 16.75 2.40
N TYR A 251 24.98 17.67 2.02
CA TYR A 251 26.37 17.71 2.47
C TYR A 251 26.51 17.99 3.98
N SER A 252 25.65 18.83 4.56
CA SER A 252 25.62 19.09 6.01
C SER A 252 25.10 17.87 6.79
N LEU A 253 24.13 17.15 6.22
CA LEU A 253 23.57 15.93 6.81
C LEU A 253 24.56 14.76 6.73
N GLN A 254 25.19 14.54 5.56
CA GLN A 254 26.26 13.58 5.35
C GLN A 254 27.37 13.74 6.40
N ASN A 255 27.96 14.93 6.52
CA ASN A 255 29.03 15.20 7.48
C ASN A 255 28.62 14.92 8.94
N ARG A 256 27.32 15.07 9.29
CA ARG A 256 26.79 14.75 10.62
C ARG A 256 26.55 13.26 10.82
N ILE A 257 26.04 12.55 9.82
CA ILE A 257 25.86 11.09 9.83
C ILE A 257 27.22 10.41 9.97
N VAL A 258 28.20 10.81 9.16
CA VAL A 258 29.59 10.34 9.24
C VAL A 258 30.18 10.59 10.63
N ARG A 259 29.96 11.78 11.21
CA ARG A 259 30.40 12.08 12.58
C ARG A 259 29.71 11.21 13.64
N ALA A 260 28.44 10.84 13.46
CA ALA A 260 27.71 9.95 14.37
C ALA A 260 28.32 8.54 14.42
N ARG A 261 28.92 8.04 13.34
CA ARG A 261 29.64 6.75 13.30
C ARG A 261 30.71 6.66 14.41
N SER A 262 31.48 7.73 14.60
CA SER A 262 32.50 7.83 15.65
C SER A 262 31.94 7.97 17.08
N GLN A 263 30.61 8.03 17.24
CA GLN A 263 29.89 8.14 18.51
C GLN A 263 29.01 6.92 18.81
N GLY A 264 29.11 5.86 17.98
CA GLY A 264 28.34 4.61 18.08
C GLY A 264 27.58 4.26 16.80
N GLY A 265 27.24 5.25 15.97
CA GLY A 265 26.38 5.10 14.79
C GLY A 265 24.96 5.63 15.03
N LEU A 266 24.05 5.22 14.15
CA LEU A 266 22.60 5.46 14.25
C LEU A 266 21.90 4.10 14.16
N HIS A 267 21.00 3.78 15.09
CA HIS A 267 20.34 2.46 15.13
C HIS A 267 18.82 2.56 15.00
N THR A 268 18.24 3.68 15.43
CA THR A 268 16.79 3.91 15.41
C THR A 268 16.39 5.11 14.56
N THR A 269 15.15 5.12 14.07
CA THR A 269 14.54 6.27 13.40
C THR A 269 14.59 7.50 14.30
N GLY A 270 14.47 7.33 15.62
CA GLY A 270 14.63 8.38 16.63
C GLY A 270 16.01 9.05 16.61
N ASP A 271 17.10 8.28 16.48
CA ASP A 271 18.48 8.81 16.42
C ASP A 271 18.68 9.67 15.17
N LEU A 272 18.24 9.15 14.02
CA LEU A 272 18.29 9.84 12.74
C LEU A 272 17.45 11.13 12.77
N ILE A 273 16.24 11.07 13.34
CA ILE A 273 15.36 12.24 13.51
C ILE A 273 15.96 13.26 14.49
N HIS A 274 16.65 12.83 15.55
CA HIS A 274 17.36 13.72 16.46
C HIS A 274 18.53 14.42 15.76
N LEU A 275 19.32 13.69 14.96
CA LEU A 275 20.39 14.24 14.12
C LEU A 275 19.84 15.28 13.13
N ILE A 276 18.76 14.97 12.41
CA ILE A 276 18.12 15.90 11.45
C ILE A 276 17.61 17.17 12.14
N LYS A 277 17.00 17.04 13.33
CA LYS A 277 16.60 18.20 14.15
C LYS A 277 17.80 19.05 14.58
N SER A 278 18.93 18.43 14.94
CA SER A 278 20.17 19.15 15.25
C SER A 278 20.82 19.83 14.04
N ALA A 279 20.50 19.38 12.82
CA ALA A 279 21.05 19.86 11.56
C ALA A 279 20.22 20.98 10.93
N THR A 280 18.92 21.02 11.21
CA THR A 280 17.96 21.94 10.57
C THR A 280 17.83 23.26 11.37
N PRO A 281 18.21 24.43 10.83
CA PRO A 281 18.07 25.69 11.55
C PRO A 281 16.61 26.08 11.77
N LEU A 282 16.26 26.41 13.02
CA LEU A 282 14.90 26.85 13.42
C LEU A 282 14.39 28.06 12.62
N SER A 283 15.30 28.89 12.11
CA SER A 283 15.01 30.21 11.54
C SER A 283 14.50 30.23 10.09
N ARG A 284 14.53 29.11 9.35
CA ARG A 284 14.12 29.11 7.92
C ARG A 284 12.69 28.64 7.65
N GLU A 285 12.16 27.63 8.36
CA GLU A 285 10.79 27.12 8.15
C GLU A 285 10.07 26.64 9.44
N GLY A 286 10.60 27.00 10.62
CA GLY A 286 9.98 26.64 11.90
C GLY A 286 9.79 25.12 12.10
N ARG A 287 8.66 24.72 12.70
CA ARG A 287 8.35 23.30 13.00
C ARG A 287 8.21 22.41 11.76
N GLN A 288 8.00 22.99 10.57
CA GLN A 288 7.76 22.23 9.35
C GLN A 288 9.06 21.83 8.63
N GLY A 289 10.14 22.61 8.78
CA GLY A 289 11.41 22.40 8.06
C GLY A 289 12.05 21.04 8.32
N TRP A 290 12.25 20.68 9.60
CA TRP A 290 12.85 19.39 9.95
C TRP A 290 11.99 18.20 9.52
N ILE A 291 10.66 18.38 9.41
CA ILE A 291 9.75 17.34 8.91
C ILE A 291 9.97 17.12 7.42
N LYS A 292 10.08 18.19 6.60
CA LYS A 292 10.39 18.06 5.17
C LYS A 292 11.73 17.36 4.95
N THR A 293 12.77 17.79 5.64
CA THR A 293 14.10 17.17 5.56
C THR A 293 14.07 15.72 6.06
N ALA A 294 13.31 15.39 7.11
CA ALA A 294 13.10 14.02 7.54
C ALA A 294 12.40 13.17 6.47
N THR A 295 11.31 13.65 5.87
CA THR A 295 10.63 12.95 4.77
C THR A 295 11.58 12.67 3.60
N ARG A 296 12.42 13.64 3.21
CA ARG A 296 13.43 13.47 2.15
C ARG A 296 14.53 12.48 2.50
N VAL A 297 15.07 12.55 3.72
CA VAL A 297 16.11 11.62 4.19
C VAL A 297 15.55 10.19 4.26
N PHE A 298 14.32 10.03 4.74
CA PHE A 298 13.66 8.72 4.79
C PHE A 298 13.34 8.21 3.39
N GLN A 299 12.88 9.07 2.46
CA GLN A 299 12.72 8.73 1.04
C GLN A 299 14.04 8.27 0.40
N ALA A 300 15.13 9.01 0.62
CA ALA A 300 16.45 8.66 0.10
C ALA A 300 16.93 7.28 0.56
N LEU A 301 16.74 6.97 1.85
CA LEU A 301 17.06 5.68 2.44
C LEU A 301 16.13 4.57 1.92
N ARG A 302 14.82 4.82 1.85
CA ARG A 302 13.80 3.90 1.30
C ARG A 302 14.19 3.43 -0.10
N ILE A 303 14.43 4.40 -1.00
CA ILE A 303 14.84 4.17 -2.40
C ILE A 303 16.15 3.37 -2.47
N ALA A 304 17.14 3.72 -1.64
CA ALA A 304 18.44 3.06 -1.64
C ALA A 304 18.43 1.64 -1.05
N VAL A 305 17.53 1.36 -0.09
CA VAL A 305 17.34 0.04 0.52
C VAL A 305 16.63 -0.92 -0.44
N ASN A 306 15.61 -0.44 -1.16
CA ASN A 306 14.71 -1.28 -1.97
C ASN A 306 14.98 -1.18 -3.49
N ASP A 307 16.07 -0.51 -3.90
CA ASP A 307 16.49 -0.34 -5.31
C ASP A 307 15.39 0.22 -6.23
N GLU A 308 14.55 1.11 -5.69
CA GLU A 308 13.19 1.33 -6.22
C GLU A 308 13.18 1.98 -7.61
N LEU A 309 14.06 2.96 -7.84
CA LEU A 309 14.11 3.69 -9.11
C LEU A 309 14.62 2.81 -10.25
N LYS A 310 15.60 1.93 -9.98
CA LYS A 310 16.11 0.99 -10.99
C LYS A 310 15.15 -0.17 -11.22
N THR A 311 14.53 -0.68 -10.14
CA THR A 311 13.38 -1.59 -10.23
C THR A 311 12.32 -1.04 -11.17
N LEU A 312 11.90 0.21 -10.98
CA LEU A 312 10.88 0.85 -11.80
C LEU A 312 11.32 0.95 -13.27
N GLU A 313 12.49 1.51 -13.54
CA GLU A 313 13.02 1.66 -14.90
C GLU A 313 13.05 0.34 -15.69
N ASP A 314 13.65 -0.71 -15.12
CA ASP A 314 13.77 -2.03 -15.79
C ASP A 314 12.42 -2.74 -15.92
N SER A 315 11.52 -2.53 -14.97
CA SER A 315 10.18 -3.13 -15.00
C SER A 315 9.28 -2.48 -16.04
N LEU A 316 9.35 -1.17 -16.26
CA LEU A 316 8.44 -0.48 -17.18
C LEU A 316 8.57 -1.02 -18.62
N TYR A 317 9.79 -1.18 -19.14
CA TYR A 317 10.02 -1.84 -20.43
C TYR A 317 9.47 -3.28 -20.43
N SER A 318 9.84 -4.07 -19.41
CA SER A 318 9.39 -5.46 -19.24
C SER A 318 7.86 -5.60 -19.15
N SER A 319 7.17 -4.57 -18.64
CA SER A 319 5.72 -4.49 -18.53
C SER A 319 5.04 -4.13 -19.85
N PHE A 320 5.64 -3.25 -20.67
CA PHE A 320 5.14 -2.93 -22.01
C PHE A 320 5.26 -4.12 -22.96
N ASP A 321 6.35 -4.89 -22.87
CA ASP A 321 6.52 -6.16 -23.61
C ASP A 321 5.39 -7.17 -23.35
N CYS A 322 4.78 -7.13 -22.16
CA CYS A 322 3.71 -8.03 -21.76
C CYS A 322 2.30 -7.55 -22.13
N LEU A 323 2.12 -6.33 -22.66
CA LEU A 323 0.79 -5.81 -22.99
C LEU A 323 0.30 -6.30 -24.35
N ALA A 324 -0.96 -6.73 -24.41
CA ALA A 324 -1.66 -6.97 -25.67
C ALA A 324 -1.81 -5.65 -26.47
N PRO A 325 -2.00 -5.70 -27.81
CA PRO A 325 -2.36 -4.53 -28.60
C PRO A 325 -3.61 -3.81 -28.05
N GLY A 326 -3.44 -2.56 -27.60
CA GLY A 326 -4.52 -1.80 -26.94
C GLY A 326 -4.78 -2.18 -25.46
N GLY A 327 -3.89 -2.96 -24.85
CA GLY A 327 -3.77 -3.12 -23.41
C GLY A 327 -3.34 -1.83 -22.71
N ARG A 328 -3.44 -1.77 -21.38
CA ARG A 328 -3.21 -0.53 -20.60
C ARG A 328 -2.35 -0.75 -19.36
N LEU A 329 -1.21 -0.07 -19.28
CA LEU A 329 -0.44 0.09 -18.04
C LEU A 329 -0.87 1.38 -17.32
N ALA A 330 -1.26 1.25 -16.06
CA ALA A 330 -1.52 2.35 -15.15
C ALA A 330 -0.41 2.42 -14.08
N VAL A 331 0.13 3.62 -13.84
CA VAL A 331 1.15 3.84 -12.79
C VAL A 331 0.75 5.03 -11.92
N ILE A 332 0.82 4.85 -10.60
CA ILE A 332 0.63 5.90 -9.60
C ILE A 332 2.01 6.16 -8.96
N SER A 333 2.52 7.38 -9.15
CA SER A 333 3.74 7.88 -8.52
C SER A 333 3.43 8.72 -7.28
N PHE A 334 4.31 8.69 -6.29
CA PHE A 334 4.21 9.44 -5.04
C PHE A 334 5.29 10.52 -4.90
N HIS A 335 6.35 10.47 -5.71
CA HIS A 335 7.33 11.56 -5.80
C HIS A 335 7.93 11.78 -7.20
N SER A 336 8.51 12.96 -7.37
CA SER A 336 9.20 13.50 -8.56
C SER A 336 10.10 12.50 -9.29
N LEU A 337 10.82 11.64 -8.58
CA LEU A 337 11.76 10.68 -9.18
C LEU A 337 11.05 9.52 -9.89
N GLU A 338 9.96 8.98 -9.32
CA GLU A 338 9.14 7.93 -9.94
C GLU A 338 8.43 8.51 -11.18
N ASP A 339 7.76 9.66 -11.01
CA ASP A 339 7.04 10.39 -12.06
C ASP A 339 7.92 10.69 -13.28
N ARG A 340 9.15 11.15 -13.03
CA ARG A 340 10.14 11.47 -14.07
C ARG A 340 10.56 10.22 -14.85
N ILE A 341 10.76 9.08 -14.18
CA ILE A 341 11.11 7.81 -14.84
C ILE A 341 9.94 7.32 -15.69
N VAL A 342 8.74 7.19 -15.09
CA VAL A 342 7.52 6.74 -15.80
C VAL A 342 7.28 7.58 -17.05
N LYS A 343 7.31 8.91 -16.93
CA LYS A 343 7.10 9.81 -18.06
C LYS A 343 8.18 9.68 -19.13
N GLN A 344 9.44 9.54 -18.74
CA GLN A 344 10.55 9.44 -19.70
C GLN A 344 10.48 8.11 -20.46
N THR A 345 10.38 6.98 -19.75
CA THR A 345 10.23 5.64 -20.36
C THR A 345 9.00 5.56 -21.27
N PHE A 346 7.87 6.15 -20.89
CA PHE A 346 6.67 6.19 -21.75
C PHE A 346 6.92 6.99 -23.04
N LEU A 347 7.67 8.10 -22.99
CA LEU A 347 8.01 8.88 -24.17
C LEU A 347 9.02 8.14 -25.06
N ASP A 348 10.02 7.49 -24.47
CA ASP A 348 11.06 6.77 -25.22
C ASP A 348 10.46 5.57 -25.97
N ILE A 349 9.59 4.78 -25.33
CA ILE A 349 8.87 3.64 -25.96
C ILE A 349 7.93 4.11 -27.10
N ILE A 350 7.41 5.34 -27.06
CA ILE A 350 6.66 5.93 -28.17
C ILE A 350 7.62 6.30 -29.31
N ASN A 351 8.70 7.04 -29.00
CA ASN A 351 9.68 7.52 -29.97
C ASN A 351 10.47 6.38 -30.66
N GLU A 352 10.59 5.20 -30.04
CA GLU A 352 11.20 4.02 -30.65
C GLU A 352 10.28 3.40 -31.71
N LYS A 353 8.98 3.26 -31.42
CA LYS A 353 8.00 2.70 -32.39
C LYS A 353 7.80 3.59 -33.60
N ASP A 354 7.88 4.91 -33.43
CA ASP A 354 7.84 5.87 -34.54
C ASP A 354 9.06 5.71 -35.49
N ARG A 355 10.22 5.23 -34.99
CA ARG A 355 11.42 5.00 -35.83
C ARG A 355 11.35 3.70 -36.61
N ASP A 356 10.90 2.62 -35.99
CA ASP A 356 10.79 1.32 -36.66
C ASP A 356 9.73 1.38 -37.78
N GLY A 357 8.63 2.11 -37.56
CA GLY A 357 7.61 2.35 -38.57
C GLY A 357 8.08 3.15 -39.80
N ASP A 358 9.05 4.06 -39.61
CA ASP A 358 9.70 4.79 -40.73
C ASP A 358 10.66 3.89 -41.54
N VAL A 359 11.13 2.76 -40.99
CA VAL A 359 11.99 1.80 -41.72
C VAL A 359 11.17 0.93 -42.67
N ASP A 360 10.09 0.28 -42.18
CA ASP A 360 9.23 -0.59 -43.00
C ASP A 360 8.66 0.15 -44.23
N MET A 361 8.29 1.42 -44.07
CA MET A 361 7.79 2.29 -45.16
C MET A 361 8.81 2.50 -46.30
N ASN A 362 10.12 2.35 -46.05
CA ASN A 362 11.16 2.51 -47.06
C ASN A 362 11.49 1.22 -47.83
N GLU A 363 11.18 0.04 -47.28
CA GLU A 363 11.42 -1.24 -47.96
C GLU A 363 10.28 -1.60 -48.94
N GLU A 364 9.00 -1.32 -48.60
CA GLU A 364 7.88 -1.60 -49.52
C GLU A 364 7.98 -0.86 -50.87
N GLU A 365 8.53 0.37 -50.90
CA GLU A 365 8.62 1.14 -52.15
C GLU A 365 9.70 0.59 -53.11
N HIS A 366 10.70 -0.14 -52.60
CA HIS A 366 11.72 -0.80 -53.41
C HIS A 366 11.25 -2.13 -54.03
N GLY A 367 10.22 -2.78 -53.46
CA GLY A 367 9.70 -4.06 -53.95
C GLY A 367 8.91 -4.03 -55.27
N ARG A 368 8.67 -2.84 -55.88
CA ARG A 368 7.81 -2.67 -57.07
C ARG A 368 8.52 -2.30 -58.37
N LYS A 369 9.85 -2.52 -58.48
CA LYS A 369 10.60 -2.35 -59.74
C LYS A 369 11.64 -3.45 -59.99
N ILE A 370 11.20 -4.56 -60.59
CA ILE A 370 11.64 -5.10 -61.91
C ILE A 370 10.90 -6.39 -62.20
#